data_AF-A2BUA3-F1
#
_entry.id   AF-A2BUA3-F1
#
_cell.length_a   1.000
_cell.length_b   1.000
_cell.length_c   1.000
_cell.angle_alpha   90.00
_cell.angle_beta   90.00
_cell.angle_gamma   90.00
#
_symmetry.space_group_name_H-M   'P 1'
#
loop_
_entity.id
_entity.type
_entity.pdbx_description
1 polymer ?
#
loop_
_entity_poly.entity_id
_entity_poly.type
_entity_poly.pdbx_seq_one_letter_code
_entity_poly.pdbx_strand_id
1 'polypeptide(L)'
;MKKKSITYADLSKKQLHHLKEHYIQKKVNSMSHKELTEFVLEIISHQINNTIGKEEEMEAWQEMSDFYGDQFEIIILEIQQKYINNESIQNIEEDTQERRLELLEKNNLDKAKQDMWDD
;
A
#
# COMPACT_ATOMS: atom_id res chain seq x y z
N MET A 1 -34.18 -13.81 35.41
CA MET A 1 -32.81 -13.35 35.78
C MET A 1 -32.30 -12.48 34.66
N LYS A 2 -32.05 -11.18 34.89
CA LYS A 2 -31.44 -10.32 33.86
C LYS A 2 -30.03 -10.83 33.60
N LYS A 3 -29.75 -11.37 32.40
CA LYS A 3 -28.40 -11.74 31.99
C LYS A 3 -27.56 -10.47 32.07
N LYS A 4 -26.65 -10.38 33.04
CA LYS A 4 -25.66 -9.29 33.05
C LYS A 4 -24.85 -9.43 31.77
N SER A 5 -24.85 -8.41 30.93
CA SER A 5 -24.01 -8.35 29.74
C SER A 5 -22.55 -8.26 30.21
N ILE A 6 -21.73 -9.21 29.78
CA ILE A 6 -20.28 -9.14 29.98
C ILE A 6 -19.77 -7.98 29.12
N THR A 7 -18.94 -7.13 29.71
CA THR A 7 -18.32 -5.97 29.06
C THR A 7 -16.81 -6.19 28.92
N TYR A 8 -16.14 -5.35 28.13
CA TYR A 8 -14.68 -5.45 27.96
C TYR A 8 -13.91 -5.28 29.27
N ALA A 9 -14.47 -4.54 30.24
CA ALA A 9 -13.86 -4.28 31.55
C ALA A 9 -13.87 -5.52 32.45
N ASP A 10 -14.73 -6.51 32.16
CA ASP A 10 -14.83 -7.77 32.90
C ASP A 10 -13.75 -8.78 32.49
N LEU A 11 -12.96 -8.48 31.47
CA LEU A 11 -11.94 -9.37 30.89
C LEU A 11 -10.53 -8.85 31.18
N SER A 12 -9.66 -9.75 31.61
CA SER A 12 -8.23 -9.47 31.68
C SER A 12 -7.63 -9.26 30.28
N LYS A 13 -6.46 -8.60 30.20
CA LYS A 13 -5.73 -8.41 28.94
C LYS A 13 -5.49 -9.74 28.19
N LYS A 14 -5.18 -10.82 28.92
CA LYS A 14 -4.96 -12.16 28.34
C LYS A 14 -6.26 -12.75 27.78
N GLN A 15 -7.38 -12.60 28.50
CA GLN A 15 -8.68 -13.06 28.03
C GLN A 15 -9.18 -12.25 26.82
N LEU A 16 -8.94 -10.93 26.80
CA LEU A 16 -9.24 -10.09 25.64
C LEU A 16 -8.41 -10.48 24.42
N HIS A 17 -7.13 -10.82 24.62
CA HIS A 17 -6.28 -11.30 23.54
C HIS A 17 -6.83 -12.59 22.92
N HIS A 18 -7.14 -13.60 23.74
CA HIS A 18 -7.74 -14.85 23.26
C HIS A 18 -9.11 -14.64 22.61
N LEU A 19 -9.92 -13.68 23.09
CA LEU A 19 -11.18 -13.32 22.44
C LEU A 19 -10.96 -12.76 21.04
N LYS A 20 -9.92 -11.92 20.85
CA LYS A 20 -9.53 -11.40 19.53
C LYS A 20 -9.06 -12.52 18.61
N GLU A 21 -8.20 -13.42 19.08
CA GLU A 21 -7.75 -14.59 18.29
C GLU A 21 -8.95 -15.44 17.85
N HIS A 22 -9.86 -15.74 18.78
CA HIS A 22 -11.06 -16.52 18.49
C HIS A 22 -11.96 -15.82 17.47
N TYR A 23 -12.14 -14.50 17.59
CA TYR A 23 -12.89 -13.71 16.63
C TYR A 23 -12.27 -13.77 15.24
N ILE A 24 -10.95 -13.54 15.13
CA ILE A 24 -10.22 -13.58 13.85
C ILE A 24 -10.38 -14.94 13.19
N GLN A 25 -10.16 -16.02 13.94
CA GLN A 25 -10.27 -17.38 13.41
C GLN A 25 -11.69 -17.68 12.90
N LYS A 26 -12.72 -17.31 13.67
CA LYS A 26 -14.11 -17.47 13.23
C LYS A 26 -14.41 -16.61 12.00
N LYS A 27 -13.90 -15.39 11.95
CA LYS A 27 -14.11 -14.45 10.85
C LYS A 27 -13.50 -14.99 9.56
N VAL A 28 -12.25 -15.45 9.59
CA VAL A 28 -11.57 -16.09 8.44
C VAL A 28 -12.33 -17.33 7.98
N ASN A 29 -12.72 -18.22 8.90
CA ASN A 29 -13.44 -19.45 8.56
C ASN A 29 -14.85 -19.20 7.99
N SER A 30 -15.43 -18.03 8.26
CA SER A 30 -16.77 -17.67 7.75
C SER A 30 -16.76 -16.98 6.39
N MET A 31 -15.58 -16.52 5.94
CA MET A 31 -15.44 -15.85 4.65
C MET A 31 -15.32 -16.86 3.52
N SER A 32 -15.90 -16.51 2.37
CA SER A 32 -15.55 -17.15 1.11
C SER A 32 -14.10 -16.84 0.72
N HIS A 33 -13.52 -17.64 -0.17
CA HIS A 33 -12.18 -17.38 -0.69
C HIS A 33 -12.09 -15.99 -1.34
N LYS A 34 -13.13 -15.57 -2.06
CA LYS A 34 -13.19 -14.23 -2.67
C LYS A 34 -13.11 -13.11 -1.63
N GLU A 35 -13.95 -13.17 -0.59
CA GLU A 35 -13.97 -12.16 0.47
C GLU A 35 -12.65 -12.14 1.25
N LEU A 36 -12.05 -13.30 1.48
CA LEU A 36 -10.75 -13.38 2.14
C LEU A 36 -9.65 -12.75 1.29
N THR A 37 -9.64 -13.00 -0.03
CA THR A 37 -8.70 -12.38 -0.96
C THR A 37 -8.86 -10.87 -1.01
N GLU A 38 -10.10 -10.37 -1.09
CA GLU A 38 -10.39 -8.92 -1.07
C GLU A 38 -9.94 -8.29 0.25
N PHE A 39 -10.20 -8.94 1.38
CA PHE A 39 -9.78 -8.48 2.70
C PHE A 39 -8.24 -8.41 2.81
N VAL A 40 -7.53 -9.46 2.37
CA VAL A 40 -6.06 -9.48 2.41
C VAL A 40 -5.48 -8.42 1.47
N LEU A 41 -6.04 -8.25 0.29
CA LEU A 41 -5.62 -7.22 -0.67
C LEU A 41 -5.73 -5.81 -0.07
N GLU A 42 -6.84 -5.50 0.59
CA GLU A 42 -7.05 -4.20 1.24
C GLU A 42 -6.01 -3.94 2.34
N ILE A 43 -5.76 -4.94 3.20
CA ILE A 43 -4.79 -4.82 4.29
C ILE A 43 -3.38 -4.58 3.74
N ILE A 44 -2.92 -5.40 2.80
CA ILE A 44 -1.58 -5.27 2.21
C ILE A 44 -1.46 -3.94 1.44
N SER A 45 -2.48 -3.55 0.67
CA SER A 45 -2.46 -2.28 -0.06
C SER A 45 -2.34 -1.08 0.87
N HIS A 46 -3.02 -1.11 2.02
CA HIS A 46 -2.87 -0.05 3.02
C HIS A 46 -1.47 -0.01 3.64
N GLN A 47 -0.83 -1.16 3.85
CA GLN A 47 0.53 -1.22 4.37
C GLN A 47 1.56 -0.69 3.37
N ILE A 48 1.39 -0.97 2.08
CA ILE A 48 2.35 -0.56 1.05
C ILE A 48 2.11 0.91 0.66
N ASN A 49 0.87 1.27 0.34
CA ASN A 49 0.57 2.52 -0.38
C ASN A 49 0.35 3.73 0.54
N ASN A 50 0.00 3.54 1.81
CA ASN A 50 -0.29 4.65 2.73
C ASN A 50 0.92 5.06 3.58
N THR A 51 2.13 4.88 3.04
CA THR A 51 3.39 5.10 3.76
C THR A 51 4.12 6.32 3.20
N ILE A 52 4.94 6.96 4.04
CA ILE A 52 5.70 8.15 3.65
C ILE A 52 7.03 7.69 3.06
N GLY A 53 7.20 7.82 1.75
CA GLY A 53 8.43 7.44 1.04
C GLY A 53 8.21 6.24 0.12
N LYS A 54 9.28 5.48 -0.16
CA LYS A 54 9.26 4.28 -1.03
C LYS A 54 9.76 3.02 -0.33
N GLU A 55 10.02 3.08 0.97
CA GLU A 55 10.64 1.99 1.73
C GLU A 55 9.75 0.74 1.71
N GLU A 56 8.47 0.91 1.99
CA GLU A 56 7.49 -0.19 2.06
C GLU A 56 7.17 -0.76 0.68
N GLU A 57 7.24 0.06 -0.38
CA GLU A 57 7.20 -0.43 -1.77
C GLU A 57 8.42 -1.29 -2.12
N MET A 58 9.63 -0.91 -1.64
CA MET A 58 10.84 -1.69 -1.85
C MET A 58 10.84 -2.99 -1.04
N GLU A 59 10.37 -2.96 0.21
CA GLU A 59 10.21 -4.16 1.04
C GLU A 59 9.19 -5.11 0.42
N ALA A 60 8.02 -4.61 -0.01
CA ALA A 60 7.03 -5.42 -0.71
C ALA A 60 7.57 -5.98 -2.03
N TRP A 61 8.37 -5.21 -2.78
CA TRP A 61 9.05 -5.71 -3.98
C TRP A 61 9.97 -6.89 -3.65
N GLN A 62 10.78 -6.76 -2.60
CA GLN A 62 11.67 -7.82 -2.17
C GLN A 62 10.90 -9.06 -1.71
N GLU A 63 9.84 -8.90 -0.91
CA GLU A 63 8.97 -10.00 -0.49
C GLU A 63 8.33 -10.72 -1.68
N MET A 64 7.84 -9.97 -2.68
CA MET A 64 7.29 -10.56 -3.91
C MET A 64 8.37 -11.31 -4.69
N SER A 65 9.57 -10.74 -4.83
CA SER A 65 10.69 -11.38 -5.50
C SER A 65 11.07 -12.70 -4.82
N ASP A 66 11.14 -12.72 -3.49
CA ASP A 66 11.47 -13.92 -2.71
C ASP A 66 10.37 -14.97 -2.79
N PHE A 67 9.10 -14.55 -2.82
CA PHE A 67 7.95 -15.46 -2.92
C PHE A 67 7.84 -16.13 -4.29
N TYR A 68 7.99 -15.37 -5.38
CA TYR A 68 7.87 -15.88 -6.75
C TYR A 68 9.17 -16.50 -7.28
N GLY A 69 10.31 -16.17 -6.70
CA GLY A 69 11.62 -16.69 -7.09
C GLY A 69 11.88 -16.55 -8.59
N ASP A 70 12.30 -17.64 -9.23
CA ASP A 70 12.62 -17.68 -10.66
C ASP A 70 11.45 -17.30 -11.58
N GLN A 71 10.20 -17.36 -11.10
CA GLN A 71 9.02 -16.98 -11.88
C GLN A 71 8.72 -15.48 -11.83
N PHE A 72 9.37 -14.73 -10.93
CA PHE A 72 9.04 -13.33 -10.70
C PHE A 72 9.20 -12.47 -11.96
N GLU A 73 10.32 -12.65 -12.67
CA GLU A 73 10.61 -11.91 -13.90
C GLU A 73 9.63 -12.26 -15.03
N ILE A 74 9.23 -13.53 -15.14
CA ILE A 74 8.24 -13.99 -16.13
C ILE A 74 6.89 -13.32 -15.88
N ILE A 75 6.44 -13.29 -14.62
CA ILE A 75 5.18 -12.66 -14.22
C ILE A 75 5.20 -11.15 -14.53
N ILE A 76 6.31 -10.47 -14.27
CA ILE A 76 6.47 -9.04 -14.61
C ILE A 76 6.34 -8.83 -16.12
N LEU A 77 7.01 -9.65 -16.93
CA LEU A 77 6.94 -9.56 -18.40
C LEU A 77 5.51 -9.80 -18.91
N GLU A 78 4.79 -10.77 -18.35
CA GLU A 78 3.38 -11.03 -18.70
C GLU A 78 2.48 -9.84 -18.37
N ILE A 79 2.68 -9.23 -17.20
CA ILE A 79 1.97 -8.00 -16.80
C ILE A 79 2.27 -6.90 -17.81
N GLN A 80 3.55 -6.61 -18.08
CA GLN A 80 3.95 -5.57 -19.03
C GLN A 80 3.32 -5.79 -20.41
N GLN A 81 3.37 -7.01 -20.96
CA GLN A 81 2.75 -7.32 -22.25
C GLN A 81 1.23 -7.11 -22.25
N LYS A 82 0.54 -7.46 -21.16
CA LYS A 82 -0.90 -7.25 -21.01
C LYS A 82 -1.29 -5.77 -21.00
N TYR A 83 -0.43 -4.90 -20.48
CA TYR A 83 -0.69 -3.46 -20.42
C TYR A 83 -0.13 -2.69 -21.64
N ILE A 84 0.91 -3.20 -22.31
CA ILE A 84 1.39 -2.69 -23.61
C ILE A 84 0.33 -2.91 -24.71
N ASN A 85 -0.33 -4.07 -24.73
CA ASN A 85 -1.44 -4.32 -25.66
C ASN A 85 -2.72 -3.50 -25.36
N ASN A 86 -2.72 -2.74 -24.25
CA ASN A 86 -3.74 -1.75 -23.88
C ASN A 86 -3.15 -0.33 -24.04
N GLU A 87 -2.59 -0.01 -25.21
CA GLU A 87 -2.07 1.29 -25.67
C GLU A 87 -3.15 2.42 -25.66
N SER A 88 -3.77 2.67 -24.50
CA SER A 88 -4.58 3.86 -24.21
C SER A 88 -4.36 4.41 -22.80
N ILE A 89 -3.34 3.95 -22.07
CA ILE A 89 -2.89 4.58 -20.81
C ILE A 89 -1.59 5.36 -21.06
N GLN A 90 -1.63 6.28 -22.01
CA GLN A 90 -0.58 7.27 -22.26
C GLN A 90 -0.47 8.36 -21.16
N ASN A 91 -1.11 8.21 -19.98
CA ASN A 91 -1.39 9.35 -19.11
C ASN A 91 -0.78 9.33 -17.68
N ILE A 92 0.13 8.41 -17.33
CA ILE A 92 0.70 8.39 -15.95
C ILE A 92 2.17 8.80 -15.90
N GLU A 93 2.98 8.47 -16.91
CA GLU A 93 4.41 8.85 -16.89
C GLU A 93 4.66 10.29 -17.37
N GLU A 94 3.90 10.81 -18.34
CA GLU A 94 4.09 12.18 -18.85
C GLU A 94 3.74 13.26 -17.80
N ASP A 95 2.67 13.08 -17.02
CA ASP A 95 2.24 14.04 -15.98
C ASP A 95 3.28 14.21 -14.85
N THR A 96 4.14 13.22 -14.59
CA THR A 96 5.20 13.34 -13.57
C THR A 96 6.47 14.01 -14.08
N GLN A 97 6.78 13.90 -15.38
CA GLN A 97 7.95 14.55 -15.97
C GLN A 97 7.68 16.02 -16.29
N GLU A 98 6.52 16.35 -16.86
CA GLU A 98 6.11 17.74 -17.12
C GLU A 98 6.05 18.55 -15.81
N ARG A 99 5.46 17.96 -14.76
CA ARG A 99 5.37 18.59 -13.44
C ARG A 99 6.71 18.79 -12.76
N ARG A 100 7.72 17.95 -13.05
CA ARG A 100 9.12 18.17 -12.61
C ARG A 100 9.79 19.30 -13.38
N LEU A 101 9.58 19.38 -14.69
CA LEU A 101 10.11 20.46 -15.52
C LEU A 101 9.52 21.82 -15.13
N GLU A 102 8.21 21.93 -14.90
CA GLU A 102 7.58 23.16 -14.41
C GLU A 102 8.12 23.63 -13.05
N LEU A 103 8.38 22.70 -12.13
CA LEU A 103 8.93 23.04 -10.82
C LEU A 103 10.39 23.51 -10.91
N LEU A 104 11.17 22.96 -11.85
CA LEU A 104 12.54 23.40 -12.12
C LEU A 104 12.58 24.79 -12.76
N GLU A 105 11.67 25.07 -13.71
CA GLU A 105 11.56 26.41 -14.31
C GLU A 105 11.12 27.48 -13.31
N LYS A 106 10.14 27.18 -12.46
CA LYS A 106 9.73 28.08 -11.36
C LYS A 106 10.87 28.35 -10.39
N ASN A 107 11.64 27.32 -9.99
CA ASN A 107 12.77 27.48 -9.09
C ASN A 107 13.90 28.33 -9.72
N ASN A 108 14.14 28.18 -11.02
CA ASN A 108 15.13 28.99 -11.73
C ASN A 108 14.71 30.47 -11.88
N LEU A 109 13.41 30.73 -12.10
CA LEU A 109 12.86 32.10 -12.13
C LEU A 109 12.89 32.77 -10.75
N ASP A 110 12.64 32.01 -9.68
CA ASP A 110 12.68 32.52 -8.30
C ASP A 110 14.10 32.77 -7.82
N LYS A 111 15.09 31.95 -8.23
CA LYS A 111 16.52 32.22 -7.97
C LYS A 111 17.05 33.46 -8.68
N ALA A 112 16.49 33.83 -9.84
CA ALA A 112 16.87 35.07 -10.53
C ALA A 112 16.38 36.36 -9.82
N LYS A 113 15.51 36.24 -8.80
CA LYS A 113 14.92 37.38 -8.08
C LYS A 113 15.33 37.50 -6.61
N GLN A 114 16.19 36.62 -6.10
CA GLN A 114 16.59 36.66 -4.70
C GLN A 114 18.07 36.36 -4.52
N ASP A 115 18.88 37.33 -4.93
CA ASP A 115 20.21 37.53 -4.37
C ASP A 115 20.11 38.75 -3.43
N MET A 116 19.78 38.49 -2.16
CA MET A 116 19.57 39.49 -1.10
C MET A 116 20.29 39.05 0.18
N TRP A 117 21.43 38.39 0.02
CA TRP A 117 22.29 37.91 1.12
C TRP A 117 23.76 38.33 0.93
N ASP A 118 24.01 39.43 0.22
CA ASP A 118 25.28 40.17 0.34
C ASP A 118 25.03 41.46 1.15
N ASP A 119 25.66 41.45 2.35
CA ASP A 119 25.82 42.45 3.43
C ASP A 119 24.63 42.84 4.34
#